data_AF-A0A9R1EBC1-F1
#
_entry.id   AF-A0A9R1EBC1-F1
#
_cell.length_a   1.000
_cell.length_b   1.000
_cell.length_c   1.000
_cell.angle_alpha   90.00
_cell.angle_beta   90.00
_cell.angle_gamma   90.00
#
_symmetry.space_group_name_H-M   'P 1'
#
loop_
_entity.id
_entity.type
_entity.pdbx_description
1 polymer ?
#
loop_
_entity_poly.entity_id
_entity_poly.type
_entity_poly.pdbx_seq_one_letter_code
_entity_poly.pdbx_strand_id
1 'polypeptide(L)'
;MAKSLRRSTSTRRRRSWTSGRLRPLSGRRCSPCSGGSPRTWWLIRVHDVIIRGNAKMREELIEAEVADLLRSATTVQDLLSAAADASARLCGLDVFEAVNITLDAGPPELPGTANVVIEVIEPAIPISGNAGVFSKPEAKAWSLEGAVKWKNLAGYADIWDASVAYGWDQTTEVGIGVSLPRFKSIPTPLMARASLLSQDWMKFSSYKERLLGLSFGLLSTRHHDLSYNLTWRTLTDPSRLASTSIRRQLGHNLLSALKYTYKIDRRDSHIRPTKGYAFLSSSQVGGLWDNKGLNFFRQEFDVRAAVPFGLWNAALNVGVGAGVVLPLAKGFMNSSTPVTDR
;
A
#
# COMPACT_ATOMS: atom_id res chain seq x y z
N MET A 1 -48.43 23.92 15.11
CA MET A 1 -48.15 24.31 13.70
C MET A 1 -47.59 23.09 12.97
N ALA A 2 -48.41 22.48 12.13
CA ALA A 2 -48.12 21.24 11.41
C ALA A 2 -47.18 21.51 10.21
N LYS A 3 -46.18 20.65 10.01
CA LYS A 3 -45.41 20.56 8.75
C LYS A 3 -45.23 19.09 8.34
N SER A 4 -46.19 18.63 7.55
CA SER A 4 -46.10 17.77 6.36
C SER A 4 -44.77 17.04 6.10
N LEU A 5 -44.75 15.72 6.34
CA LEU A 5 -43.83 14.78 5.69
C LEU A 5 -44.32 14.49 4.27
N ARG A 6 -43.52 14.84 3.24
CA ARG A 6 -43.69 14.30 1.89
C ARG A 6 -42.75 13.11 1.70
N ARG A 7 -43.33 11.92 1.57
CA ARG A 7 -42.68 10.70 1.06
C ARG A 7 -42.43 10.86 -0.44
N SER A 8 -41.18 10.71 -0.86
CA SER A 8 -40.78 10.56 -2.25
C SER A 8 -40.76 9.07 -2.59
N THR A 9 -41.75 8.61 -3.34
CA THR A 9 -41.82 7.27 -3.94
C THR A 9 -41.12 7.32 -5.31
N SER A 10 -39.99 6.62 -5.45
CA SER A 10 -39.33 6.45 -6.75
C SER A 10 -39.91 5.23 -7.48
N THR A 11 -40.52 5.50 -8.62
CA THR A 11 -41.19 4.52 -9.47
C THR A 11 -40.16 3.73 -10.28
N ARG A 12 -39.94 2.46 -9.90
CA ARG A 12 -39.03 1.54 -10.58
C ARG A 12 -39.69 0.99 -11.86
N ARG A 13 -39.44 1.64 -13.01
CA ARG A 13 -39.82 1.11 -14.34
C ARG A 13 -39.03 -0.17 -14.64
N ARG A 14 -39.68 -1.32 -14.56
CA ARG A 14 -39.24 -2.59 -15.17
C ARG A 14 -39.24 -2.41 -16.70
N ARG A 15 -38.08 -2.53 -17.35
CA ARG A 15 -38.01 -2.76 -18.80
C ARG A 15 -38.07 -4.27 -19.03
N SER A 16 -39.17 -4.72 -19.62
CA SER A 16 -39.36 -6.05 -20.17
C SER A 16 -38.45 -6.25 -21.38
N TRP A 17 -37.59 -7.26 -21.34
CA TRP A 17 -36.88 -7.74 -22.51
C TRP A 17 -37.83 -8.63 -23.31
N THR A 18 -38.20 -8.18 -24.51
CA THR A 18 -38.95 -8.96 -25.48
C THR A 18 -38.03 -9.98 -26.14
N SER A 19 -38.48 -11.24 -26.15
CA SER A 19 -37.82 -12.37 -26.79
C SER A 19 -37.81 -12.19 -28.32
N GLY A 20 -36.67 -11.80 -28.88
CA GLY A 20 -36.42 -11.85 -30.32
C GLY A 20 -36.07 -13.28 -30.73
N ARG A 21 -36.91 -13.91 -31.57
CA ARG A 21 -36.64 -15.19 -32.22
C ARG A 21 -35.41 -15.07 -33.13
N LEU A 22 -34.33 -15.76 -32.80
CA LEU A 22 -33.22 -16.02 -33.71
C LEU A 22 -33.59 -17.16 -34.66
N ARG A 23 -33.51 -16.92 -35.97
CA ARG A 23 -33.62 -17.94 -37.02
C ARG A 23 -32.37 -18.83 -37.00
N PRO A 24 -32.47 -20.15 -37.24
CA PRO A 24 -31.30 -21.01 -37.33
C PRO A 24 -30.61 -20.77 -38.69
N LEU A 25 -29.35 -20.33 -38.65
CA LEU A 25 -28.47 -20.36 -39.82
C LEU A 25 -28.05 -21.81 -40.07
N SER A 26 -28.25 -22.24 -41.30
CA SER A 26 -27.97 -23.57 -41.81
C SER A 26 -26.50 -23.95 -41.64
N GLY A 27 -26.29 -25.19 -41.17
CA GLY A 27 -24.97 -25.76 -40.96
C GLY A 27 -24.18 -25.89 -42.26
N ARG A 28 -23.06 -25.18 -42.34
CA ARG A 28 -21.93 -25.57 -43.19
C ARG A 28 -21.02 -26.46 -42.36
N ARG A 29 -20.87 -27.72 -42.76
CA ARG A 29 -19.94 -28.68 -42.19
C ARG A 29 -18.52 -28.15 -42.37
N CYS A 30 -17.78 -27.94 -41.29
CA CYS A 30 -16.34 -27.91 -41.35
C CYS A 30 -15.84 -29.35 -41.55
N SER A 31 -15.11 -29.57 -42.65
CA SER A 31 -14.36 -30.79 -42.91
C SER A 31 -13.27 -30.99 -41.84
N PRO A 32 -13.02 -32.23 -41.36
CA PRO A 32 -11.98 -32.48 -40.38
C PRO A 32 -10.61 -32.38 -41.06
N CYS A 33 -9.77 -31.45 -40.60
CA CYS A 33 -8.36 -31.42 -40.98
C CYS A 33 -7.65 -32.64 -40.39
N SER A 34 -7.45 -33.66 -41.22
CA SER A 34 -6.55 -34.78 -40.94
C SER A 34 -5.11 -34.32 -41.13
N GLY A 35 -4.41 -34.05 -40.04
CA GLY A 35 -2.99 -33.70 -40.04
C GLY A 35 -2.45 -33.76 -38.61
N GLY A 36 -2.06 -34.95 -38.18
CA GLY A 36 -1.34 -35.14 -36.93
C GLY A 36 0.03 -34.48 -37.02
N SER A 37 0.14 -33.26 -36.51
CA SER A 37 1.42 -32.62 -36.18
C SER A 37 1.75 -32.97 -34.72
N PRO A 38 3.00 -33.35 -34.40
CA PRO A 38 3.40 -33.56 -33.01
C PRO A 38 3.17 -32.26 -32.23
N ARG A 39 2.90 -32.36 -30.92
CA ARG A 39 2.76 -31.22 -30.01
C ARG A 39 4.07 -30.44 -29.89
N THR A 40 4.47 -29.72 -30.93
CA THR A 40 5.50 -28.70 -30.89
C THR A 40 4.85 -27.45 -30.34
N TRP A 41 5.06 -27.20 -29.06
CA TRP A 41 4.85 -25.90 -28.46
C TRP A 41 5.56 -24.88 -29.34
N TRP A 42 4.79 -24.03 -30.02
CA TRP A 42 5.34 -23.03 -30.93
C TRP A 42 6.22 -22.09 -30.12
N LEU A 43 7.52 -22.16 -30.37
CA LEU A 43 8.49 -21.22 -29.81
C LEU A 43 8.18 -19.85 -30.40
N ILE A 44 7.92 -18.89 -29.51
CA ILE A 44 7.64 -17.51 -29.90
C ILE A 44 8.67 -16.61 -29.25
N ARG A 45 9.17 -15.66 -30.04
CA ARG A 45 10.02 -14.57 -29.55
C ARG A 45 9.27 -13.25 -29.64
N VAL A 46 9.40 -12.44 -28.60
CA VAL A 46 8.92 -11.06 -28.65
C VAL A 46 9.85 -10.25 -29.55
N HIS A 47 9.30 -9.66 -30.60
CA HIS A 47 10.06 -8.81 -31.52
C HIS A 47 10.12 -7.38 -30.99
N ASP A 48 8.95 -6.80 -30.72
CA ASP A 48 8.84 -5.42 -30.27
C ASP A 48 7.76 -5.24 -29.19
N VAL A 49 7.96 -4.24 -28.34
CA VAL A 49 7.01 -3.83 -27.29
C VAL A 49 6.59 -2.39 -27.57
N ILE A 50 5.38 -2.22 -28.06
CA ILE A 50 4.84 -0.92 -28.47
C ILE A 50 3.97 -0.39 -27.32
N ILE A 51 4.35 0.76 -26.77
CA ILE A 51 3.59 1.40 -25.69
C ILE A 51 2.71 2.52 -26.28
N ARG A 52 1.43 2.57 -25.87
CA ARG A 52 0.46 3.57 -26.32
C ARG A 52 -0.32 4.15 -25.15
N GLY A 53 -0.72 5.41 -25.26
CA GLY A 53 -1.58 6.09 -24.26
C GLY A 53 -0.83 6.74 -23.09
N ASN A 54 0.49 6.80 -23.17
CA ASN A 54 1.35 7.57 -22.26
C ASN A 54 1.33 9.06 -22.63
N ALA A 55 0.57 9.87 -21.89
CA ALA A 55 0.53 11.31 -22.09
C ALA A 55 1.60 12.02 -21.25
N LYS A 56 1.72 11.63 -19.98
CA LYS A 56 2.64 12.25 -19.01
C LYS A 56 3.72 11.28 -18.53
N MET A 57 3.46 9.97 -18.53
CA MET A 57 4.46 9.00 -18.10
C MET A 57 5.56 8.81 -19.16
N ARG A 58 6.82 8.70 -18.71
CA ARG A 58 7.95 8.36 -19.58
C ARG A 58 7.91 6.89 -19.98
N GLU A 59 8.09 6.63 -21.27
CA GLU A 59 8.09 5.28 -21.85
C GLU A 59 9.20 4.40 -21.26
N GLU A 60 10.37 4.99 -20.99
CA GLU A 60 11.52 4.34 -20.35
C GLU A 60 11.16 3.59 -19.05
N LEU A 61 10.22 4.12 -18.26
CA LEU A 61 9.81 3.50 -17.00
C LEU A 61 8.92 2.27 -17.22
N ILE A 62 8.00 2.36 -18.18
CA ILE A 62 7.09 1.26 -18.55
C ILE A 62 7.91 0.14 -19.17
N GLU A 63 8.81 0.47 -20.09
CA GLU A 63 9.70 -0.49 -20.72
C GLU A 63 10.59 -1.19 -19.68
N ALA A 64 11.18 -0.43 -18.75
CA ALA A 64 12.03 -1.01 -17.71
C ALA A 64 11.30 -2.02 -16.80
N GLU A 65 9.99 -1.89 -16.60
CA GLU A 65 9.21 -2.83 -15.77
C GLU A 65 8.74 -4.07 -16.53
N VAL A 66 8.53 -3.93 -17.84
CA VAL A 66 7.83 -4.94 -18.64
C VAL A 66 8.77 -5.69 -19.59
N ALA A 67 9.83 -5.05 -20.09
CA ALA A 67 10.70 -5.61 -21.13
C ALA A 67 11.40 -6.90 -20.67
N ASP A 68 11.92 -6.93 -19.44
CA ASP A 68 12.62 -8.12 -18.92
C ASP A 68 11.67 -9.32 -18.79
N LEU A 69 10.42 -9.08 -18.39
CA LEU A 69 9.41 -10.13 -18.23
C LEU A 69 8.97 -10.67 -19.59
N LEU A 70 8.65 -9.79 -20.54
CA LEU A 70 8.17 -10.20 -21.86
C LEU A 70 9.26 -10.86 -22.70
N ARG A 71 10.50 -10.36 -22.65
CA ARG A 71 11.63 -10.92 -23.42
C ARG A 71 12.07 -12.29 -22.90
N SER A 72 11.77 -12.61 -21.64
CA SER A 72 12.11 -13.92 -21.05
C SER A 72 11.19 -15.07 -21.52
N ALA A 73 10.01 -14.74 -22.08
CA ALA A 73 9.02 -15.73 -22.47
C ALA A 73 9.43 -16.48 -23.75
N THR A 74 9.31 -17.82 -23.71
CA THR A 74 9.72 -18.68 -24.84
C THR A 74 8.56 -19.37 -25.56
N THR A 75 7.40 -19.45 -24.90
CA THR A 75 6.20 -20.14 -25.39
C THR A 75 5.00 -19.18 -25.34
N VAL A 76 3.98 -19.39 -26.18
CA VAL A 76 2.73 -18.61 -26.16
C VAL A 76 2.12 -18.54 -24.75
N GLN A 77 2.04 -19.67 -24.05
CA GLN A 77 1.47 -19.74 -22.71
C GLN A 77 2.27 -18.92 -21.70
N ASP A 78 3.61 -19.00 -21.81
CA ASP A 78 4.54 -18.26 -20.97
C ASP A 78 4.44 -16.75 -21.22
N LEU A 79 4.27 -16.37 -22.49
CA LEU A 79 4.03 -14.98 -22.89
C LEU A 79 2.70 -14.45 -22.35
N LEU A 80 1.64 -15.25 -22.36
CA LEU A 80 0.36 -14.89 -21.76
C LEU A 80 0.45 -14.71 -20.24
N SER A 81 1.17 -15.60 -19.54
CA SER A 81 1.42 -15.42 -18.10
C SER A 81 2.29 -14.21 -17.82
N ALA A 82 3.34 -13.98 -18.61
CA ALA A 82 4.21 -12.81 -18.47
C ALA A 82 3.45 -11.51 -18.72
N ALA A 83 2.53 -11.49 -19.70
CA ALA A 83 1.64 -10.36 -19.94
C ALA A 83 0.65 -10.13 -18.78
N ALA A 84 0.10 -11.20 -18.20
CA ALA A 84 -0.75 -11.08 -17.02
C ALA A 84 0.04 -10.53 -15.81
N ASP A 85 1.26 -11.00 -15.57
CA ASP A 85 2.13 -10.50 -14.51
C ASP A 85 2.57 -9.05 -14.76
N ALA A 86 2.86 -8.69 -16.01
CA ALA A 86 3.18 -7.32 -16.41
C ALA A 86 1.99 -6.38 -16.18
N SER A 87 0.77 -6.77 -16.56
CA SER A 87 -0.42 -5.97 -16.30
C SER A 87 -0.67 -5.81 -14.79
N ALA A 88 -0.47 -6.87 -14.00
CA ALA A 88 -0.57 -6.79 -12.54
C ALA A 88 0.46 -5.83 -11.92
N ARG A 89 1.70 -5.81 -12.42
CA ARG A 89 2.74 -4.86 -11.97
C ARG A 89 2.42 -3.42 -12.35
N LEU A 90 2.00 -3.17 -13.60
CA LEU A 90 1.61 -1.83 -14.05
C LEU A 90 0.39 -1.31 -13.28
N CYS A 91 -0.63 -2.15 -13.05
CA CYS A 91 -1.75 -1.81 -12.18
C CYS A 91 -1.29 -1.56 -10.73
N GLY A 92 -0.28 -2.30 -10.26
CA GLY A 92 0.33 -2.14 -8.94
C GLY A 92 1.02 -0.78 -8.71
N LEU A 93 1.36 -0.05 -9.78
CA LEU A 93 1.90 1.32 -9.67
C LEU A 93 0.85 2.33 -9.20
N ASP A 94 -0.45 2.00 -9.24
CA ASP A 94 -1.57 2.87 -8.85
C ASP A 94 -1.58 4.24 -9.58
N VAL A 95 -0.94 4.33 -10.75
CA VAL A 95 -0.90 5.55 -11.58
C VAL A 95 -1.91 5.49 -12.73
N PHE A 96 -2.24 4.28 -13.19
CA PHE A 96 -3.12 4.07 -14.35
C PHE A 96 -4.54 3.72 -13.91
N GLU A 97 -5.51 4.11 -14.72
CA GLU A 97 -6.91 3.71 -14.54
C GLU A 97 -7.16 2.31 -15.12
N ALA A 98 -6.57 2.01 -16.28
CA ALA A 98 -6.64 0.71 -16.92
C ALA A 98 -5.39 0.43 -17.77
N VAL A 99 -5.04 -0.86 -17.89
CA VAL A 99 -3.92 -1.36 -18.69
C VAL A 99 -4.43 -2.52 -19.53
N ASN A 100 -4.38 -2.38 -20.85
CA ASN A 100 -4.74 -3.42 -21.81
C ASN A 100 -3.48 -3.87 -22.55
N ILE A 101 -3.24 -5.18 -22.57
CA ILE A 101 -2.11 -5.75 -23.31
C ILE A 101 -2.68 -6.63 -24.41
N THR A 102 -2.35 -6.31 -25.66
CA THR A 102 -2.72 -7.11 -26.83
C THR A 102 -1.47 -7.75 -27.43
N LEU A 103 -1.63 -8.99 -27.89
CA LEU A 103 -0.58 -9.77 -28.52
C LEU A 103 -0.89 -9.87 -30.01
N ASP A 104 -0.10 -9.16 -30.82
CA ASP A 104 -0.23 -9.16 -32.27
C ASP A 104 0.82 -10.08 -32.90
N ALA A 105 0.47 -10.67 -34.04
CA ALA A 105 1.45 -11.42 -34.83
C ALA A 105 2.54 -10.46 -35.32
N GLY A 106 3.80 -10.90 -35.25
CA GLY A 106 4.92 -10.14 -35.80
C GLY A 106 4.82 -9.95 -37.31
N PRO A 107 5.68 -9.10 -37.91
CA PRO A 107 5.68 -8.86 -39.35
C PRO A 107 5.79 -10.17 -40.13
N PRO A 108 5.13 -10.28 -41.30
CA PRO A 108 5.14 -11.51 -42.10
C PRO A 108 6.55 -11.94 -42.56
N GLU A 109 7.54 -11.05 -42.44
CA GLU A 109 8.95 -11.26 -42.74
C GLU A 109 9.67 -12.14 -41.69
N LEU A 110 9.14 -12.27 -40.47
CA LEU A 110 9.75 -13.02 -39.37
C LEU A 110 8.75 -14.00 -38.72
N PRO A 111 8.60 -15.23 -39.26
CA PRO A 111 7.68 -16.23 -38.71
C PRO A 111 8.11 -16.66 -37.29
N GLY A 112 7.16 -16.75 -36.36
CA GLY A 112 7.42 -17.10 -34.96
C GLY A 112 7.74 -15.92 -34.04
N THR A 113 7.49 -14.70 -34.51
CA THR A 113 7.59 -13.49 -33.67
C THR A 113 6.22 -12.94 -33.27
N ALA A 114 6.16 -12.29 -32.10
CA ALA A 114 4.98 -11.60 -31.60
C ALA A 114 5.34 -10.16 -31.23
N ASN A 115 4.44 -9.24 -31.57
CA ASN A 115 4.48 -7.84 -31.13
C ASN A 115 3.55 -7.69 -29.93
N VAL A 116 4.04 -7.07 -28.86
CA VAL A 116 3.22 -6.82 -27.67
C VAL A 116 2.85 -5.34 -27.66
N VAL A 117 1.56 -5.04 -27.75
CA VAL A 117 1.06 -3.66 -27.68
C VAL A 117 0.46 -3.45 -26.29
N ILE A 118 1.02 -2.49 -25.56
CA ILE A 118 0.58 -2.11 -24.22
C ILE A 118 -0.16 -0.78 -24.33
N GLU A 119 -1.48 -0.83 -24.22
CA GLU A 119 -2.34 0.34 -24.19
C GLU A 119 -2.64 0.73 -22.75
N VAL A 120 -2.18 1.91 -22.36
CA VAL A 120 -2.30 2.42 -21.00
C VAL A 120 -3.23 3.62 -20.96
N ILE A 121 -4.15 3.63 -20.00
CA ILE A 121 -5.09 4.72 -19.79
C ILE A 121 -4.68 5.48 -18.53
N GLU A 122 -4.13 6.69 -18.72
CA GLU A 122 -3.85 7.61 -17.63
C GLU A 122 -5.15 8.29 -17.13
N PRO A 123 -5.33 8.46 -15.80
CA PRO A 123 -6.50 9.10 -15.25
C PRO A 123 -6.55 10.58 -15.65
N ALA A 124 -7.74 11.05 -16.07
CA ALA A 124 -7.93 12.44 -16.48
C ALA A 124 -7.64 13.46 -15.36
N ILE A 125 -7.80 13.05 -14.09
CA ILE A 125 -7.50 13.85 -12.90
C ILE A 125 -6.47 13.08 -12.06
N PRO A 126 -5.20 13.51 -12.00
CA PRO A 126 -4.13 12.83 -11.26
C PRO A 126 -4.19 13.05 -9.74
N ILE A 127 -5.35 13.40 -9.19
CA ILE A 127 -5.56 13.74 -7.78
C ILE A 127 -6.62 12.81 -7.22
N SER A 128 -6.28 12.11 -6.15
CA SER A 128 -7.22 11.32 -5.37
C SER A 128 -7.20 11.78 -3.93
N GLY A 129 -8.36 12.09 -3.36
CA GLY A 129 -8.46 12.53 -1.96
C GLY A 129 -9.47 11.70 -1.20
N ASN A 130 -9.24 11.56 0.10
CA ASN A 130 -10.21 11.07 1.05
C ASN A 130 -10.36 12.06 2.21
N ALA A 131 -11.57 12.15 2.74
CA ALA A 131 -11.86 12.93 3.93
C ALA A 131 -12.84 12.11 4.78
N GLY A 132 -12.56 12.01 6.07
CA GLY A 132 -13.34 11.23 7.01
C GLY A 132 -13.34 11.88 8.38
N VAL A 133 -14.46 11.77 9.08
CA VAL A 133 -14.52 12.09 10.51
C VAL A 133 -14.60 10.78 11.26
N PHE A 134 -13.61 10.54 12.11
CA PHE A 134 -13.54 9.35 12.94
C PHE A 134 -13.93 9.72 14.36
N SER A 135 -14.84 8.94 14.95
CA SER A 135 -15.13 9.03 16.37
C SER A 135 -14.28 7.99 17.10
N LYS A 136 -13.53 8.44 18.11
CA LYS A 136 -12.79 7.56 19.02
C LYS A 136 -13.61 7.46 20.31
N PRO A 137 -14.53 6.47 20.42
CA PRO A 137 -15.42 6.36 21.58
C PRO A 137 -14.65 6.19 22.89
N GLU A 138 -13.49 5.53 22.86
CA GLU A 138 -12.60 5.34 24.01
C GLU A 138 -12.08 6.66 24.58
N ALA A 139 -11.78 7.63 23.71
CA ALA A 139 -11.27 8.95 24.10
C ALA A 139 -12.36 10.03 24.19
N LYS A 140 -13.63 9.66 23.94
CA LYS A 140 -14.76 10.61 23.75
C LYS A 140 -14.41 11.78 22.82
N ALA A 141 -13.54 11.54 21.84
CA ALA A 141 -12.99 12.56 20.97
C ALA A 141 -13.35 12.28 19.51
N TRP A 142 -13.40 13.35 18.73
CA TRP A 142 -13.57 13.28 17.28
C TRP A 142 -12.24 13.67 16.61
N SER A 143 -11.88 13.01 15.52
CA SER A 143 -10.78 13.41 14.64
C SER A 143 -11.32 13.63 13.23
N LEU A 144 -10.97 14.78 12.65
CA LEU A 144 -11.12 15.04 11.23
C LEU A 144 -9.83 14.63 10.53
N GLU A 145 -9.91 13.67 9.63
CA GLU A 145 -8.78 13.16 8.88
C GLU A 145 -9.02 13.41 7.39
N GLY A 146 -8.03 13.96 6.72
CA GLY A 146 -8.04 14.16 5.28
C GLY A 146 -6.70 13.80 4.70
N ALA A 147 -6.69 13.06 3.59
CA ALA A 147 -5.48 12.86 2.82
C ALA A 147 -5.75 13.14 1.34
N VAL A 148 -4.75 13.71 0.68
CA VAL A 148 -4.73 14.00 -0.75
C VAL A 148 -3.50 13.34 -1.32
N LYS A 149 -3.67 12.61 -2.42
CA LYS A 149 -2.59 12.00 -3.17
C LYS A 149 -2.56 12.61 -4.57
N TRP A 150 -1.39 13.03 -5.00
CA TRP A 150 -1.09 13.41 -6.36
C TRP A 150 -0.28 12.30 -7.01
N LYS A 151 -0.81 11.77 -8.11
CA LYS A 151 -0.22 10.66 -8.86
C LYS A 151 0.54 11.23 -10.06
N ASN A 152 1.77 10.75 -10.27
CA ASN A 152 2.57 11.04 -11.46
C ASN A 152 2.79 12.55 -11.70
N LEU A 153 3.36 13.27 -10.72
CA LEU A 153 3.68 14.69 -10.88
C LEU A 153 4.86 14.91 -11.84
N ALA A 154 5.93 14.12 -11.69
CA ALA A 154 7.18 14.24 -12.43
C ALA A 154 7.32 13.28 -13.63
N GLY A 155 6.32 12.43 -13.90
CA GLY A 155 6.37 11.45 -14.99
C GLY A 155 7.08 10.13 -14.65
N TYR A 156 7.47 9.95 -13.38
CA TYR A 156 8.22 8.78 -12.88
C TYR A 156 7.36 7.83 -12.03
N ALA A 157 6.04 7.85 -12.20
CA ALA A 157 5.10 7.17 -11.31
C ALA A 157 5.25 7.59 -9.83
N ASP A 158 5.63 8.85 -9.60
CA ASP A 158 5.78 9.41 -8.26
C ASP A 158 4.42 9.69 -7.64
N ILE A 159 4.17 9.12 -6.46
CA ILE A 159 2.96 9.37 -5.69
C ILE A 159 3.32 10.23 -4.50
N TRP A 160 2.81 11.46 -4.50
CA TRP A 160 2.92 12.39 -3.40
C TRP A 160 1.66 12.32 -2.57
N ASP A 161 1.80 12.16 -1.26
CA ASP A 161 0.68 12.12 -0.33
C ASP A 161 0.82 13.24 0.70
N ALA A 162 -0.26 13.98 0.94
CA ALA A 162 -0.36 14.89 2.06
C ALA A 162 -1.53 14.45 2.93
N SER A 163 -1.31 14.33 4.22
CA SER A 163 -2.32 13.92 5.19
C SER A 163 -2.37 14.89 6.36
N VAL A 164 -3.58 15.22 6.78
CA VAL A 164 -3.86 16.01 7.98
C VAL A 164 -4.86 15.25 8.84
N ALA A 165 -4.55 15.09 10.11
CA ALA A 165 -5.44 14.55 11.13
C ALA A 165 -5.55 15.57 12.26
N TYR A 166 -6.73 16.13 12.46
CA TYR A 166 -7.03 17.09 13.51
C TYR A 166 -8.03 16.50 14.50
N GLY A 167 -7.55 16.18 15.69
CA GLY A 167 -8.36 15.80 16.84
C GLY A 167 -8.76 17.03 17.64
N TRP A 168 -10.07 17.26 17.77
CA TRP A 168 -10.63 18.46 18.43
C TRP A 168 -10.10 18.70 19.84
N ASP A 169 -9.73 17.63 20.55
CA ASP A 169 -9.37 17.76 21.95
C ASP A 169 -7.86 17.77 22.22
N GLN A 170 -7.00 17.10 21.42
CA GLN A 170 -5.61 16.84 21.85
C GLN A 170 -4.53 16.61 20.79
N THR A 171 -4.85 16.22 19.54
CA THR A 171 -3.82 15.71 18.61
C THR A 171 -3.95 16.31 17.23
N THR A 172 -2.91 16.98 16.76
CA THR A 172 -2.80 17.42 15.36
C THR A 172 -1.62 16.71 14.71
N GLU A 173 -1.87 15.96 13.65
CA GLU A 173 -0.85 15.34 12.82
C GLU A 173 -0.94 15.92 11.41
N VAL A 174 0.20 16.36 10.88
CA VAL A 174 0.34 16.77 9.49
C VAL A 174 1.51 16.00 8.91
N GLY A 175 1.32 15.39 7.74
CA GLY A 175 2.37 14.63 7.08
C GLY A 175 2.38 14.88 5.58
N ILE A 176 3.56 14.84 5.00
CA ILE A 176 3.78 14.79 3.57
C ILE A 176 4.72 13.63 3.25
N GLY A 177 4.37 12.84 2.24
CA GLY A 177 5.17 11.74 1.76
C GLY A 177 5.30 11.74 0.26
N VAL A 178 6.35 11.09 -0.20
CA VAL A 178 6.60 10.78 -1.60
C VAL A 178 7.00 9.31 -1.67
N SER A 179 6.42 8.61 -2.63
CA SER A 179 6.76 7.23 -2.95
C SER A 179 7.12 7.12 -4.42
N LEU A 180 8.29 6.54 -4.67
CA LEU A 180 8.87 6.34 -5.98
C LEU A 180 8.98 4.82 -6.20
N PRO A 181 8.23 4.23 -7.14
CA PRO A 181 8.24 2.79 -7.33
C PRO A 181 9.59 2.28 -7.85
N ARG A 182 10.28 3.09 -8.66
CA ARG A 182 11.67 2.85 -9.08
C ARG A 182 12.43 4.15 -9.07
N PHE A 183 13.64 4.11 -8.53
CA PHE A 183 14.58 5.24 -8.61
C PHE A 183 15.76 4.85 -9.49
N LYS A 184 15.72 5.27 -10.74
CA LYS A 184 16.75 4.98 -11.77
C LYS A 184 17.03 3.46 -11.88
N SER A 185 18.23 3.02 -11.48
CA SER A 185 18.68 1.63 -11.59
C SER A 185 18.27 0.76 -10.39
N ILE A 186 17.70 1.35 -9.33
CA ILE A 186 17.29 0.60 -8.14
C ILE A 186 15.85 0.09 -8.36
N PRO A 187 15.63 -1.24 -8.44
CA PRO A 187 14.32 -1.81 -8.72
C PRO A 187 13.40 -1.82 -7.49
N THR A 188 13.88 -1.40 -6.32
CA THR A 188 13.09 -1.37 -5.09
C THR A 188 12.36 -0.03 -4.92
N PRO A 189 11.08 -0.05 -4.54
CA PRO A 189 10.33 1.17 -4.23
C PRO A 189 10.94 1.88 -3.03
N LEU A 190 11.14 3.18 -3.17
CA LEU A 190 11.63 4.06 -2.12
C LEU A 190 10.50 4.97 -1.65
N MET A 191 10.41 5.17 -0.34
CA MET A 191 9.44 6.08 0.28
C MET A 191 10.17 7.07 1.16
N ALA A 192 9.78 8.33 1.13
CA ALA A 192 10.22 9.33 2.08
C ALA A 192 8.99 10.04 2.64
N ARG A 193 8.89 10.16 3.95
CA ARG A 193 7.77 10.83 4.64
C ARG A 193 8.28 11.74 5.72
N ALA A 194 7.78 12.96 5.75
CA ALA A 194 7.94 13.89 6.85
C ALA A 194 6.59 14.06 7.56
N SER A 195 6.56 13.91 8.88
CA SER A 195 5.40 14.11 9.72
C SER A 195 5.70 15.06 10.87
N LEU A 196 4.69 15.82 11.25
CA LEU A 196 4.67 16.68 12.42
C LEU A 196 3.43 16.29 13.23
N LEU A 197 3.65 15.66 14.37
CA LEU A 197 2.63 15.35 15.35
C LEU A 197 2.78 16.32 16.54
N SER A 198 1.71 17.01 16.87
CA SER A 198 1.60 17.88 18.04
C SER A 198 0.52 17.32 18.95
N GLN A 199 0.89 16.92 20.15
CA GLN A 199 -0.01 16.32 21.12
C GLN A 199 -0.02 17.14 22.42
N ASP A 200 -1.23 17.49 22.87
CA ASP A 200 -1.44 18.27 24.08
C ASP A 200 -1.95 17.37 25.22
N TRP A 201 -1.06 17.08 26.17
CA TRP A 201 -1.35 16.28 27.36
C TRP A 201 -1.60 17.14 28.60
N MET A 202 -1.86 18.45 28.45
CA MET A 202 -2.02 19.35 29.59
C MET A 202 -3.08 18.90 30.60
N LYS A 203 -4.20 18.34 30.14
CA LYS A 203 -5.33 17.91 31.00
C LYS A 203 -4.96 16.75 31.94
N PHE A 204 -4.07 15.86 31.53
CA PHE A 204 -3.79 14.60 32.25
C PHE A 204 -2.40 14.55 32.87
N SER A 205 -1.40 15.12 32.19
CA SER A 205 0.00 15.02 32.60
C SER A 205 0.76 16.34 32.54
N SER A 206 0.04 17.44 32.26
CA SER A 206 0.56 18.81 32.34
C SER A 206 1.76 19.12 31.43
N TYR A 207 1.98 18.33 30.36
CA TYR A 207 3.02 18.58 29.37
C TYR A 207 2.46 18.68 27.95
N LYS A 208 3.25 19.30 27.05
CA LYS A 208 3.02 19.29 25.60
C LYS A 208 4.15 18.57 24.90
N GLU A 209 3.78 17.85 23.84
CA GLU A 209 4.71 17.06 23.06
C GLU A 209 4.61 17.43 21.58
N ARG A 210 5.78 17.65 20.97
CA ARG A 210 5.91 17.88 19.53
C ARG A 210 6.91 16.89 18.97
N LEU A 211 6.48 16.11 17.99
CA LEU A 211 7.24 15.07 17.31
C LEU A 211 7.35 15.42 15.83
N LEU A 212 8.58 15.65 15.36
CA LEU A 212 8.91 15.74 13.95
C LEU A 212 9.49 14.40 13.51
N GLY A 213 8.76 13.64 12.69
CA GLY A 213 9.20 12.36 12.15
C GLY A 213 9.68 12.51 10.71
N LEU A 214 10.86 11.99 10.40
CA LEU A 214 11.30 11.70 9.03
C LEU A 214 11.38 10.19 8.90
N SER A 215 10.82 9.61 7.86
CA SER A 215 10.77 8.16 7.62
C SER A 215 11.23 7.89 6.20
N PHE A 216 12.22 7.03 6.03
CA PHE A 216 12.78 6.63 4.74
C PHE A 216 12.59 5.11 4.56
N GLY A 217 11.72 4.70 3.66
CA GLY A 217 11.60 3.31 3.20
C GLY A 217 12.77 2.99 2.28
N LEU A 218 13.66 2.12 2.73
CA LEU A 218 14.88 1.72 2.03
C LEU A 218 14.65 0.52 1.11
N LEU A 219 13.79 -0.40 1.54
CA LEU A 219 13.49 -1.61 0.80
C LEU A 219 12.07 -2.05 1.11
N SER A 220 11.23 -2.15 0.09
CA SER A 220 9.91 -2.76 0.22
C SER A 220 9.74 -3.83 -0.85
N THR A 221 9.69 -5.07 -0.39
CA THR A 221 9.49 -6.30 -1.17
C THR A 221 8.13 -6.90 -0.77
N ARG A 222 7.65 -7.93 -1.47
CA ARG A 222 6.35 -8.59 -1.20
C ARG A 222 6.06 -8.87 0.28
N HIS A 223 7.07 -9.31 1.05
CA HIS A 223 6.90 -9.67 2.47
C HIS A 223 7.81 -8.89 3.42
N HIS A 224 8.78 -8.15 2.90
CA HIS A 224 9.85 -7.53 3.68
C HIS A 224 9.81 -6.03 3.47
N ASP A 225 9.73 -5.28 4.55
CA ASP A 225 9.75 -3.82 4.52
C ASP A 225 10.80 -3.31 5.50
N LEU A 226 11.74 -2.51 5.03
CA LEU A 226 12.81 -1.91 5.79
C LEU A 226 12.69 -0.38 5.69
N SER A 227 12.52 0.24 6.85
CA SER A 227 12.39 1.70 6.98
C SER A 227 13.35 2.24 8.04
N TYR A 228 13.91 3.42 7.76
CA TYR A 228 14.73 4.17 8.68
C TYR A 228 13.98 5.43 9.13
N ASN A 229 13.71 5.52 10.42
CA ASN A 229 12.94 6.60 11.02
C ASN A 229 13.84 7.47 11.87
N LEU A 230 13.74 8.78 11.69
CA LEU A 230 14.41 9.80 12.48
C LEU A 230 13.33 10.68 13.12
N THR A 231 13.20 10.64 14.43
CA THR A 231 12.18 11.37 15.17
C THR A 231 12.84 12.40 16.07
N TRP A 232 12.59 13.67 15.81
CA TRP A 232 12.96 14.77 16.68
C TRP A 232 11.78 15.10 17.59
N ARG A 233 11.95 14.80 18.87
CA ARG A 233 10.97 15.06 19.93
C ARG A 233 11.33 16.31 20.70
N THR A 234 10.34 17.12 21.00
CA THR A 234 10.44 18.25 21.92
C THR A 234 9.35 18.14 22.96
N LEU A 235 9.74 17.98 24.23
CA LEU A 235 8.81 18.07 25.36
C LEU A 235 8.92 19.45 26.01
N THR A 236 7.77 20.09 26.19
CA THR A 236 7.67 21.37 26.91
C THR A 236 6.65 21.25 28.04
N ASP A 237 7.00 21.81 29.20
CA ASP A 237 6.08 21.95 30.33
C ASP A 237 5.75 23.43 30.54
N PRO A 238 4.68 23.94 29.92
CA PRO A 238 4.24 25.32 30.12
C PRO A 238 3.66 25.56 31.51
N SER A 239 3.16 24.52 32.18
CA SER A 239 2.48 24.64 33.48
C SER A 239 3.43 24.62 34.67
N ARG A 240 4.66 24.10 34.50
CA ARG A 240 5.65 23.80 35.55
C ARG A 240 5.17 22.83 36.64
N LEU A 241 4.02 22.20 36.43
CA LEU A 241 3.40 21.25 37.36
C LEU A 241 3.71 19.80 36.99
N ALA A 242 4.50 19.54 35.95
CA ALA A 242 4.84 18.18 35.56
C ALA A 242 5.70 17.49 36.64
N SER A 243 5.52 16.17 36.73
CA SER A 243 6.27 15.34 37.68
C SER A 243 7.79 15.46 37.46
N THR A 244 8.58 15.25 38.52
CA THR A 244 10.05 15.30 38.45
C THR A 244 10.63 14.39 37.36
N SER A 245 9.99 13.26 37.09
CA SER A 245 10.38 12.32 36.03
C SER A 245 10.22 12.90 34.63
N ILE A 246 9.13 13.63 34.37
CA ILE A 246 8.88 14.30 33.08
C ILE A 246 9.79 15.51 32.93
N ARG A 247 10.02 16.27 34.02
CA ARG A 247 10.92 17.42 34.00
C ARG A 247 12.36 17.06 33.63
N ARG A 248 12.83 15.87 34.01
CA ARG A 248 14.15 15.35 33.61
C ARG A 248 14.24 15.02 32.11
N GLN A 249 13.11 14.81 31.45
CA GLN A 249 13.02 14.50 30.02
C GLN A 249 12.68 15.73 29.15
N LEU A 250 12.51 16.90 29.76
CA LEU A 250 12.24 18.14 29.03
C LEU A 250 13.42 18.50 28.13
N GLY A 251 13.10 19.11 26.99
CA GLY A 251 14.07 19.49 25.97
C GLY A 251 13.88 18.71 24.69
N HIS A 252 14.97 18.57 23.94
CA HIS A 252 15.00 17.94 22.62
C HIS A 252 15.63 16.56 22.72
N ASN A 253 14.99 15.57 22.08
CA ASN A 253 15.51 14.23 21.97
C ASN A 253 15.42 13.77 20.51
N LEU A 254 16.52 13.29 19.95
CA LEU A 254 16.58 12.76 18.60
C LEU A 254 16.66 11.24 18.66
N LEU A 255 15.64 10.57 18.14
CA LEU A 255 15.60 9.12 18.04
C LEU A 255 15.81 8.71 16.58
N SER A 256 16.93 8.05 16.29
CA SER A 256 17.08 7.28 15.06
C SER A 256 16.71 5.82 15.31
N ALA A 257 15.86 5.25 14.46
CA ALA A 257 15.42 3.88 14.56
C ALA A 257 15.31 3.21 13.20
N LEU A 258 15.96 2.06 13.04
CA LEU A 258 15.77 1.18 11.90
C LEU A 258 14.66 0.17 12.22
N LYS A 259 13.62 0.14 11.40
CA LYS A 259 12.47 -0.75 11.54
C LYS A 259 12.40 -1.70 10.36
N TYR A 260 12.43 -2.99 10.66
CA TYR A 260 12.21 -4.09 9.74
C TYR A 260 10.88 -4.76 10.04
N THR A 261 10.04 -4.91 9.02
CA THR A 261 8.72 -5.53 9.12
C THR A 261 8.64 -6.70 8.14
N TYR A 262 8.34 -7.87 8.66
CA TYR A 262 8.01 -9.05 7.88
C TYR A 262 6.51 -9.31 7.96
N LYS A 263 5.83 -9.28 6.81
CA LYS A 263 4.37 -9.46 6.72
C LYS A 263 4.04 -10.56 5.73
N ILE A 264 3.23 -11.52 6.16
CA ILE A 264 2.62 -12.53 5.30
C ILE A 264 1.13 -12.61 5.62
N ASP A 265 0.29 -12.52 4.59
CA ASP A 265 -1.15 -12.64 4.71
C ASP A 265 -1.64 -13.69 3.71
N ARG A 266 -2.11 -14.83 4.22
CA ARG A 266 -2.68 -15.93 3.44
C ARG A 266 -4.17 -16.15 3.76
N ARG A 267 -4.84 -15.12 4.27
CA ARG A 267 -6.29 -15.16 4.53
C ARG A 267 -7.06 -15.04 3.22
N ASP A 268 -8.26 -15.63 3.21
CA ASP A 268 -9.21 -15.58 2.09
C ASP A 268 -9.77 -14.17 1.85
N SER A 269 -10.04 -13.42 2.93
CA SER A 269 -10.59 -12.06 2.87
C SER A 269 -9.95 -11.17 3.92
N HIS A 270 -9.66 -9.92 3.55
CA HIS A 270 -9.11 -8.92 4.46
C HIS A 270 -10.13 -8.39 5.47
N ILE A 271 -11.41 -8.29 5.08
CA ILE A 271 -12.46 -7.67 5.90
C ILE A 271 -13.11 -8.70 6.82
N ARG A 272 -13.38 -9.91 6.30
CA ARG A 272 -14.00 -10.98 7.06
C ARG A 272 -13.30 -12.31 6.74
N PRO A 273 -12.16 -12.59 7.38
CA PRO A 273 -11.45 -13.83 7.13
C PRO A 273 -12.25 -15.02 7.64
N THR A 274 -12.40 -16.05 6.80
CA THR A 274 -13.03 -17.33 7.15
C THR A 274 -12.02 -18.47 7.17
N LYS A 275 -10.92 -18.33 6.43
CA LYS A 275 -9.84 -19.32 6.38
C LYS A 275 -8.49 -18.65 6.16
N GLY A 276 -7.48 -19.17 6.85
CA GLY A 276 -6.08 -18.84 6.60
C GLY A 276 -5.42 -18.17 7.80
N TYR A 277 -4.24 -17.60 7.57
CA TYR A 277 -3.47 -16.97 8.64
C TYR A 277 -2.75 -15.72 8.13
N ALA A 278 -2.52 -14.79 9.04
CA ALA A 278 -1.65 -13.64 8.85
C ALA A 278 -0.61 -13.62 9.96
N PHE A 279 0.63 -13.33 9.57
CA PHE A 279 1.75 -13.20 10.49
C PHE A 279 2.47 -11.88 10.19
N LEU A 280 2.67 -11.10 11.24
CA LEU A 280 3.39 -9.84 11.23
C LEU A 280 4.47 -9.90 12.29
N SER A 281 5.73 -9.74 11.88
CA SER A 281 6.88 -9.61 12.77
C SER A 281 7.53 -8.25 12.52
N SER A 282 7.60 -7.41 13.55
CA SER A 282 8.23 -6.10 13.49
C SER A 282 9.43 -6.05 14.43
N SER A 283 10.62 -5.86 13.87
CA SER A 283 11.88 -5.68 14.58
C SER A 283 12.33 -4.23 14.44
N GLN A 284 12.61 -3.55 15.54
CA GLN A 284 13.06 -2.16 15.53
C GLN A 284 14.30 -2.01 16.42
N VAL A 285 15.33 -1.37 15.88
CA VAL A 285 16.56 -1.02 16.60
C VAL A 285 16.62 0.51 16.67
N GLY A 286 16.52 1.06 17.87
CA GLY A 286 16.65 2.48 18.15
C GLY A 286 18.02 2.85 18.72
N GLY A 287 18.41 4.13 18.58
CA GLY A 287 19.64 4.67 19.16
C GLY A 287 20.90 4.45 18.31
N LEU A 288 20.76 4.39 16.98
CA LEU A 288 21.90 4.15 16.08
C LEU A 288 22.83 5.36 15.92
N TRP A 289 22.35 6.58 16.23
CA TRP A 289 23.07 7.83 15.93
C TRP A 289 23.47 8.64 17.16
N ASP A 290 22.70 8.62 18.24
CA ASP A 290 22.98 9.43 19.44
C ASP A 290 23.32 8.57 20.66
N ASN A 291 24.51 8.77 21.22
CA ASN A 291 24.99 8.10 22.43
C ASN A 291 24.30 8.61 23.72
N LYS A 292 23.54 9.71 23.65
CA LYS A 292 22.70 10.20 24.76
C LYS A 292 21.29 9.58 24.75
N GLY A 293 20.90 8.97 23.63
CA GLY A 293 19.63 8.28 23.45
C GLY A 293 19.65 6.86 24.02
N LEU A 294 18.47 6.35 24.35
CA LEU A 294 18.31 4.96 24.77
C LEU A 294 18.41 4.04 23.55
N ASN A 295 19.50 3.27 23.48
CA ASN A 295 19.60 2.19 22.49
C ASN A 295 18.63 1.09 22.91
N PHE A 296 17.68 0.75 22.06
CA PHE A 296 16.69 -0.28 22.33
C PHE A 296 16.51 -1.20 21.14
N PHE A 297 16.16 -2.45 21.46
CA PHE A 297 15.67 -3.42 20.51
C PHE A 297 14.22 -3.73 20.87
N ARG A 298 13.30 -3.51 19.93
CA ARG A 298 11.89 -3.83 20.07
C ARG A 298 11.52 -4.91 19.07
N GLN A 299 10.96 -5.99 19.58
CA GLN A 299 10.46 -7.09 18.77
C GLN A 299 8.98 -7.27 19.04
N GLU A 300 8.17 -7.27 18.00
CA GLU A 300 6.73 -7.50 18.06
C GLU A 300 6.33 -8.62 17.10
N PHE A 301 5.45 -9.48 17.56
CA PHE A 301 4.84 -10.56 16.80
C PHE A 301 3.33 -10.43 16.91
N ASP A 302 2.61 -10.42 15.79
CA ASP A 302 1.16 -10.52 15.73
C ASP A 302 0.80 -11.67 14.78
N VAL A 303 0.12 -12.68 15.32
CA VAL A 303 -0.34 -13.87 14.61
C VAL A 303 -1.84 -13.90 14.66
N ARG A 304 -2.48 -13.98 13.49
CA ARG A 304 -3.94 -14.09 13.37
C ARG A 304 -4.29 -15.29 12.51
N ALA A 305 -5.15 -16.17 13.01
CA ALA A 305 -5.61 -17.35 12.31
C ALA A 305 -7.15 -17.37 12.25
N ALA A 306 -7.68 -17.72 11.08
CA ALA A 306 -9.09 -17.94 10.83
C ALA A 306 -9.30 -19.41 10.50
N VAL A 307 -10.06 -20.11 11.34
CA VAL A 307 -10.38 -21.53 11.18
C VAL A 307 -11.88 -21.67 10.93
N PRO A 308 -12.31 -22.18 9.77
CA PRO A 308 -13.72 -22.37 9.49
C PRO A 308 -14.26 -23.53 10.32
N PHE A 309 -15.34 -23.30 11.05
CA PHE A 309 -16.16 -24.38 11.57
C PHE A 309 -17.07 -24.85 10.44
N GLY A 310 -17.07 -26.16 10.14
CA GLY A 310 -17.91 -26.75 9.08
C GLY A 310 -19.42 -26.63 9.31
N LEU A 311 -19.86 -25.93 10.34
CA LEU A 311 -21.25 -25.71 10.73
C LEU A 311 -21.62 -24.24 10.51
N TRP A 312 -22.70 -24.01 9.77
CA TRP A 312 -23.39 -22.71 9.62
C TRP A 312 -22.53 -21.55 9.07
N ASN A 313 -21.48 -21.85 8.30
CA ASN A 313 -20.53 -20.83 7.79
C ASN A 313 -19.90 -19.99 8.92
N ALA A 314 -19.75 -20.57 10.11
CA ALA A 314 -19.05 -19.92 11.22
C ALA A 314 -17.54 -20.06 11.06
N ALA A 315 -16.77 -19.05 11.47
CA ALA A 315 -15.32 -19.10 11.50
C ALA A 315 -14.80 -18.61 12.85
N LEU A 316 -13.86 -19.36 13.43
CA LEU A 316 -13.12 -18.94 14.61
C LEU A 316 -11.95 -18.06 14.18
N ASN A 317 -11.92 -16.82 14.67
CA ASN A 317 -10.78 -15.94 14.49
C ASN A 317 -10.01 -15.87 15.82
N VAL A 318 -8.77 -16.37 15.82
CA VAL A 318 -7.85 -16.31 16.96
C VAL A 318 -6.70 -15.38 16.62
N GLY A 319 -6.41 -14.42 17.50
CA GLY A 319 -5.28 -13.51 17.36
C GLY A 319 -4.41 -13.54 18.62
N VAL A 320 -3.10 -13.64 18.44
CA VAL A 320 -2.10 -13.61 19.52
C VAL A 320 -1.04 -12.58 19.15
N GLY A 321 -0.89 -11.57 20.00
CA GLY A 321 0.19 -10.58 19.91
C GLY A 321 1.15 -10.71 21.08
N ALA A 322 2.45 -10.64 20.83
CA ALA A 322 3.48 -10.61 21.85
C ALA A 322 4.57 -9.60 21.44
N GLY A 323 5.06 -8.81 22.39
CA GLY A 323 6.10 -7.82 22.14
C GLY A 323 7.06 -7.68 23.31
N VAL A 324 8.32 -7.43 23.01
CA VAL A 324 9.37 -7.21 24.01
C VAL A 324 10.21 -6.02 23.59
N VAL A 325 10.53 -5.14 24.54
CA VAL A 325 11.48 -4.03 24.38
C VAL A 325 12.66 -4.30 25.30
N LEU A 326 13.84 -4.46 24.69
CA LEU A 326 15.10 -4.74 25.37
C LEU A 326 16.02 -3.51 25.27
N PRO A 327 16.49 -2.94 26.39
CA PRO A 327 17.53 -1.94 26.33
C PRO A 327 18.87 -2.59 25.94
N LEU A 328 19.57 -2.00 24.97
CA LEU A 328 20.86 -2.48 24.49
C LEU A 328 22.05 -1.77 25.17
N ALA A 329 21.83 -0.61 25.80
CA ALA A 329 22.89 0.18 26.43
C ALA A 329 23.15 -0.23 27.89
N LYS A 330 24.44 -0.34 28.27
CA LYS A 330 24.90 -0.66 29.63
C LYS A 330 24.52 0.41 30.69
N GLY A 331 24.11 1.60 30.27
CA GLY A 331 23.70 2.72 31.13
C GLY A 331 22.21 2.82 31.43
N PHE A 332 21.40 1.84 31.02
CA PHE A 332 19.93 1.88 31.10
C PHE A 332 19.37 2.24 32.49
N MET A 333 20.00 1.75 33.56
CA MET A 333 19.62 2.03 34.95
C MET A 333 19.65 3.52 35.31
N ASN A 334 20.49 4.33 34.64
CA ASN A 334 20.69 5.74 34.94
C ASN A 334 19.92 6.69 34.01
N SER A 335 19.31 6.17 32.93
CA SER A 335 18.59 6.94 31.91
C SER A 335 17.09 6.69 32.00
N SER A 336 16.29 7.74 32.09
CA SER A 336 14.84 7.58 32.13
C SER A 336 14.29 7.11 30.78
N THR A 337 13.50 6.04 30.77
CA THR A 337 12.75 5.58 29.59
C THR A 337 11.81 6.68 29.09
N PRO A 338 11.76 7.00 27.78
CA PRO A 338 10.83 7.96 27.23
C PRO A 338 9.40 7.48 27.52
N VAL A 339 8.50 8.40 27.85
CA VAL A 339 7.11 8.09 28.21
C VAL A 339 6.36 7.28 27.13
N THR A 340 6.79 7.41 25.87
CA THR A 340 6.20 6.73 24.70
C THR A 340 6.71 5.29 24.49
N ASP A 341 7.85 4.94 25.10
CA ASP A 341 8.48 3.61 24.96
C ASP A 341 8.32 2.77 26.23
N ARG A 342 7.42 3.19 27.14
CA ARG A 342 7.05 2.46 28.36
C ARG A 342 5.92 1.47 28.14
#